data_AF-A0A9P0HH66-F1
#
_entry.id   AF-A0A9P0HH66-F1
#
_cell.length_a   1.000
_cell.length_b   1.000
_cell.length_c   1.000
_cell.angle_alpha   90.00
_cell.angle_beta   90.00
_cell.angle_gamma   90.00
#
_symmetry.space_group_name_H-M   'P 1'
#
loop_
_entity.id
_entity.type
_entity.pdbx_description
1 polymer ?
#
loop_
_entity_poly.entity_id
_entity_poly.type
_entity_poly.pdbx_seq_one_letter_code
_entity_poly.pdbx_strand_id
1 'polypeptide(L)'
;MAVAILKCEDPSEYFLTKTLILEDKIPQILGRALETENVSSFNGLFDVESLEICNQHCFLMCTNQKFFIEDTSINGTYLNGHKIDKNIKYEVISGDVIQLGCESFSMPEKFKFITFSVKLFTSEDADFFKVFSHKKLYGTPLQLYRETPNFECSLSILHKSVINRFEALRILDEIGNTILLTEKQIHWILSKLREKGLLDIIKLVLGTSNSYLEESNLQNADHISHFVLSIACCRNYVMKKWFLDQEKKLLFLRWKFLSKPEKNEIVSEFFSKLKEVTKHEKMEVSNTSNGLVVSSVKYYKVFFTNVSVLMANRVIYMKDGNCYVSLDDMIHVIVSDFTKYLKFNLEIIKKNLHKVWNDERITSIVLYVEKEVQFERFLFGRSNSNSSVLLKEIDSFAEQSFPLCMSELHYHLKTKSHLKNGGRFQYGLFLKGIGLSLQDSLTFWRHYFTKKMSLIEFVKYYNYHIFHLYGVIGKKADYPPQSCKKIMEAMPAFSEYHGCPFKISDEENIKFLLARHGLNDEEVKCTVAIMKNETPQLACSKYFEIKHGSPLQEIVFHPNHYFDESRTLVNSKIKNNQSQKKVSNFPSKQYEIFNTCECHNCNNDYYYFRISSRYLHSKL
;
A
#
# COMPACT_ATOMS: atom_id res chain seq x y z
N MET A 1 33.74 16.66 -22.07
CA MET A 1 32.50 17.14 -21.41
C MET A 1 32.42 16.46 -20.06
N ALA A 2 32.12 17.21 -19.01
CA ALA A 2 31.96 16.71 -17.66
C ALA A 2 30.57 17.10 -17.12
N VAL A 3 30.11 16.44 -16.07
CA VAL A 3 28.82 16.72 -15.43
C VAL A 3 29.05 16.99 -13.95
N ALA A 4 28.49 18.09 -13.45
CA ALA A 4 28.43 18.39 -12.03
C ALA A 4 26.98 18.31 -11.54
N ILE A 5 26.73 17.45 -10.55
CA ILE A 5 25.46 17.33 -9.86
C ILE A 5 25.60 18.05 -8.52
N LEU A 6 24.91 19.18 -8.36
CA LEU A 6 24.84 19.94 -7.11
C LEU A 6 23.64 19.43 -6.33
N LYS A 7 23.78 18.92 -5.11
CA LYS A 7 22.67 18.47 -4.25
C LYS A 7 22.55 19.42 -3.06
N CYS A 8 21.40 20.05 -2.89
CA CYS A 8 21.18 21.01 -1.81
C CYS A 8 21.34 20.33 -0.44
N GLU A 9 21.91 21.06 0.51
CA GLU A 9 22.17 20.63 1.89
C GLU A 9 21.42 21.54 2.86
N ASP A 10 21.01 20.97 4.00
CA ASP A 10 20.39 21.75 5.07
C ASP A 10 21.36 22.83 5.58
N PRO A 11 20.87 24.04 5.93
CA PRO A 11 19.47 24.44 6.04
C PRO A 11 18.88 25.10 4.77
N SER A 12 19.54 24.99 3.62
CA SER A 12 19.08 25.61 2.36
C SER A 12 17.92 24.81 1.75
N GLU A 13 16.84 25.49 1.35
CA GLU A 13 15.65 24.87 0.74
C GLU A 13 15.41 25.32 -0.72
N TYR A 14 16.39 25.99 -1.34
CA TYR A 14 16.21 26.69 -2.63
C TYR A 14 16.12 25.79 -3.86
N PHE A 15 16.69 24.59 -3.80
CA PHE A 15 16.65 23.60 -4.87
C PHE A 15 16.90 22.20 -4.28
N LEU A 16 16.69 21.12 -5.03
CA LEU A 16 17.07 19.77 -4.59
C LEU A 16 18.37 19.34 -5.26
N THR A 17 18.37 19.35 -6.59
CA THR A 17 19.52 18.96 -7.37
C THR A 17 19.61 19.77 -8.66
N LYS A 18 20.82 20.18 -9.03
CA LYS A 18 21.12 20.79 -10.33
C LYS A 18 22.15 19.96 -11.04
N THR A 19 22.04 19.86 -12.36
CA THR A 19 22.98 19.11 -13.19
C THR A 19 23.54 20.04 -14.25
N LEU A 20 24.82 20.35 -14.12
CA LEU A 20 25.53 21.26 -14.99
C LEU A 20 26.38 20.45 -15.96
N ILE A 21 26.26 20.78 -17.23
CA ILE A 21 27.19 20.28 -18.25
C ILE A 21 28.37 21.25 -18.28
N LEU A 22 29.56 20.73 -18.01
CA LEU A 22 30.81 21.47 -18.00
C LEU A 22 31.60 21.12 -19.25
N GLU A 23 31.72 22.09 -20.15
CA GLU A 23 32.65 22.02 -21.27
C GLU A 23 34.07 22.38 -20.78
N ASP A 24 35.10 21.80 -21.41
CA ASP A 24 36.47 22.01 -20.95
C ASP A 24 36.84 23.49 -21.07
N LYS A 25 37.32 24.07 -19.95
CA LYS A 25 37.71 25.48 -19.79
C LYS A 25 36.59 26.51 -19.93
N ILE A 26 35.32 26.08 -20.01
CA ILE A 26 34.17 27.00 -20.06
C ILE A 26 33.51 27.05 -18.68
N PRO A 27 33.51 28.22 -17.99
CA PRO A 27 32.90 28.35 -16.68
C PRO A 27 31.37 28.37 -16.75
N GLN A 28 30.72 27.64 -15.84
CA GLN A 28 29.29 27.75 -15.56
C GLN A 28 29.06 28.69 -14.40
N ILE A 29 28.09 29.59 -14.55
CA ILE A 29 27.74 30.58 -13.52
C ILE A 29 26.86 29.92 -12.47
N LEU A 30 27.26 30.06 -11.21
CA LEU A 30 26.42 29.80 -10.05
C LEU A 30 25.98 31.13 -9.44
N GLY A 31 24.69 31.40 -9.33
CA GLY A 31 24.22 32.66 -8.77
C GLY A 31 22.72 32.87 -8.84
N ARG A 32 22.27 33.99 -8.30
CA ARG A 32 20.84 34.33 -8.27
C ARG A 32 20.32 34.68 -9.66
N ALA A 33 19.15 34.16 -10.01
CA ALA A 33 18.50 34.48 -11.29
C ALA A 33 17.96 35.91 -11.34
N LEU A 34 18.06 36.55 -12.50
CA LEU A 34 17.33 37.78 -12.82
C LEU A 34 15.88 37.46 -13.20
N GLU A 35 14.97 38.44 -13.08
CA GLU A 35 13.54 38.27 -13.44
C GLU A 35 13.31 37.83 -14.90
N THR A 36 14.27 38.08 -15.78
CA THR A 36 14.21 37.72 -17.21
C THR A 36 14.80 36.34 -17.52
N GLU A 37 15.43 35.69 -16.53
CA GLU A 37 16.14 34.43 -16.71
C GLU A 37 15.30 33.24 -16.24
N ASN A 38 15.35 32.15 -17.00
CA ASN A 38 14.66 30.92 -16.65
C ASN A 38 15.55 30.03 -15.76
N VAL A 39 15.17 29.89 -14.50
CA VAL A 39 15.76 28.91 -13.58
C VAL A 39 15.36 27.50 -13.99
N SER A 40 16.31 26.58 -14.05
CA SER A 40 16.05 25.17 -14.33
C SER A 40 16.94 24.26 -13.49
N SER A 41 16.64 22.96 -13.48
CA SER A 41 17.52 21.93 -12.90
C SER A 41 18.80 21.70 -13.72
N PHE A 42 18.98 22.40 -14.86
CA PHE A 42 20.10 22.22 -15.79
C PHE A 42 21.04 23.42 -15.90
N ASN A 43 20.80 24.48 -15.13
CA ASN A 43 21.67 25.66 -15.06
C ASN A 43 22.01 26.02 -13.62
N GLY A 44 23.06 26.82 -13.43
CA GLY A 44 23.53 27.26 -12.11
C GLY A 44 22.79 28.46 -11.54
N LEU A 45 21.63 28.83 -12.10
CA LEU A 45 20.83 29.96 -11.62
C LEU A 45 19.88 29.52 -10.51
N PHE A 46 19.78 30.27 -9.43
CA PHE A 46 18.92 29.94 -8.28
C PHE A 46 17.81 30.98 -8.12
N ASP A 47 16.58 30.52 -7.90
CA ASP A 47 15.42 31.37 -7.61
C ASP A 47 15.43 31.75 -6.12
N VAL A 48 16.18 32.79 -5.78
CA VAL A 48 16.40 33.23 -4.40
C VAL A 48 16.11 34.71 -4.28
N GLU A 49 15.20 35.08 -3.38
CA GLU A 49 14.86 36.48 -3.10
C GLU A 49 16.00 37.22 -2.36
N SER A 50 16.92 36.49 -1.71
CA SER A 50 18.04 37.05 -0.94
C SER A 50 19.00 37.85 -1.81
N LEU A 51 19.32 39.08 -1.37
CA LEU A 51 20.37 39.91 -1.95
C LEU A 51 21.78 39.46 -1.54
N GLU A 52 21.90 38.48 -0.65
CA GLU A 52 23.20 37.96 -0.23
C GLU A 52 23.86 37.09 -1.32
N ILE A 53 23.10 36.66 -2.30
CA ILE A 53 23.59 35.87 -3.42
C ILE A 53 23.65 36.76 -4.67
N CYS A 54 24.86 37.07 -5.12
CA CYS A 54 25.07 37.80 -6.37
C CYS A 54 24.54 37.02 -7.59
N ASN A 55 24.18 37.72 -8.66
CA ASN A 55 23.70 37.07 -9.89
C ASN A 55 24.79 36.20 -10.56
N GLN A 56 26.05 36.64 -10.44
CA GLN A 56 27.23 35.86 -10.78
C GLN A 56 28.04 35.68 -9.49
N HIS A 57 27.64 34.71 -8.66
CA HIS A 57 28.22 34.52 -7.33
C HIS A 57 29.58 33.83 -7.41
N CYS A 58 29.65 32.72 -8.13
CA CYS A 58 30.89 32.02 -8.39
C CYS A 58 30.82 31.28 -9.71
N PHE A 59 31.97 30.80 -10.18
CA PHE A 59 32.09 29.96 -11.35
C PHE A 59 32.48 28.54 -10.97
N LEU A 60 31.82 27.56 -11.59
CA LEU A 60 32.22 26.16 -11.56
C LEU A 60 32.73 25.76 -12.95
N MET A 61 33.92 25.17 -13.03
CA MET A 61 34.54 24.81 -14.31
C MET A 61 35.28 23.48 -14.25
N CYS A 62 35.45 22.85 -15.41
CA CYS A 62 36.30 21.67 -15.59
C CYS A 62 37.50 22.06 -16.45
N THR A 63 38.71 21.64 -16.07
CA THR A 63 39.93 21.84 -16.87
C THR A 63 40.81 20.61 -16.72
N ASN A 64 41.18 19.97 -17.84
CA ASN A 64 42.01 18.76 -17.84
C ASN A 64 41.48 17.68 -16.86
N GLN A 65 40.17 17.43 -16.90
CA GLN A 65 39.46 16.45 -16.05
C GLN A 65 39.44 16.78 -14.54
N LYS A 66 39.96 17.92 -14.12
CA LYS A 66 39.84 18.44 -12.74
C LYS A 66 38.78 19.53 -12.67
N PHE A 67 38.11 19.64 -11.53
CA PHE A 67 37.03 20.60 -11.31
C PHE A 67 37.51 21.71 -10.38
N PHE A 68 37.08 22.94 -10.68
CA PHE A 68 37.48 24.12 -9.93
C PHE A 68 36.30 25.03 -9.64
N ILE A 69 36.31 25.65 -8.48
CA ILE A 69 35.41 26.74 -8.10
C ILE A 69 36.19 28.05 -7.92
N GLU A 70 35.58 29.16 -8.33
CA GLU A 70 36.14 30.50 -8.25
C GLU A 70 35.09 31.48 -7.74
N ASP A 71 35.33 32.12 -6.60
CA ASP A 71 34.41 33.12 -6.02
C ASP A 71 34.52 34.46 -6.74
N THR A 72 33.39 35.02 -7.16
CA THR A 72 33.30 36.38 -7.73
C THR A 72 32.39 37.31 -6.92
N SER A 73 31.80 36.79 -5.86
CA SER A 73 30.74 37.44 -5.10
C SER A 73 31.24 38.58 -4.21
N ILE A 74 30.29 39.29 -3.62
CA ILE A 74 30.55 40.28 -2.57
C ILE A 74 30.51 39.60 -1.19
N ASN A 75 29.59 38.64 -0.99
CA ASN A 75 29.31 38.03 0.31
C ASN A 75 30.10 36.74 0.58
N GLY A 76 30.91 36.30 -0.37
CA GLY A 76 31.83 35.19 -0.24
C GLY A 76 31.21 33.84 -0.58
N THR A 77 32.06 32.98 -1.15
CA THR A 77 31.82 31.54 -1.29
C THR A 77 32.59 30.79 -0.22
N TYR A 78 32.04 29.68 0.28
CA TYR A 78 32.67 28.83 1.28
C TYR A 78 32.75 27.40 0.75
N LEU A 79 33.91 26.76 0.90
CA LEU A 79 34.16 25.37 0.55
C LEU A 79 34.47 24.59 1.83
N ASN A 80 33.68 23.57 2.14
CA ASN A 80 33.76 22.76 3.36
C ASN A 80 33.82 23.61 4.65
N GLY A 81 33.02 24.69 4.69
CA GLY A 81 32.96 25.63 5.83
C GLY A 81 34.06 26.70 5.85
N HIS A 82 35.04 26.65 4.95
CA HIS A 82 36.10 27.65 4.85
C HIS A 82 35.82 28.65 3.73
N LYS A 83 35.87 29.95 4.04
CA LYS A 83 35.75 31.00 3.03
C LYS A 83 36.93 30.92 2.06
N ILE A 84 36.64 30.90 0.77
CA ILE A 84 37.68 30.89 -0.27
C ILE A 84 37.99 32.33 -0.73
N ASP A 85 39.21 32.54 -1.22
CA ASP A 85 39.64 33.85 -1.70
C ASP A 85 38.99 34.20 -3.05
N LYS A 86 38.61 35.48 -3.19
CA LYS A 86 37.96 36.01 -4.38
C LYS A 86 38.90 35.95 -5.60
N ASN A 87 38.37 35.51 -6.74
CA ASN A 87 39.08 35.33 -8.02
C ASN A 87 40.28 34.35 -7.95
N ILE A 88 40.30 33.46 -6.96
CA ILE A 88 41.27 32.36 -6.87
C ILE A 88 40.52 31.05 -7.12
N LYS A 89 41.14 30.17 -7.91
CA LYS A 89 40.59 28.85 -8.25
C LYS A 89 40.98 27.83 -7.18
N TYR A 90 39.98 27.17 -6.62
CA TYR A 90 40.16 26.06 -5.70
C TYR A 90 39.69 24.76 -6.36
N GLU A 91 40.47 23.70 -6.25
CA GLU A 91 40.09 22.37 -6.74
C GLU A 91 38.92 21.84 -5.89
N VAL A 92 37.93 21.24 -6.55
CA VAL A 92 36.73 20.67 -5.92
C VAL A 92 36.63 19.20 -6.27
N ILE A 93 36.28 18.38 -5.29
CA ILE A 93 36.08 16.94 -5.44
C ILE A 93 34.65 16.53 -5.09
N SER A 94 34.24 15.35 -5.58
CA SER A 94 32.93 14.79 -5.22
C SER A 94 32.80 14.57 -3.71
N GLY A 95 31.74 15.09 -3.12
CA GLY A 95 31.48 15.08 -1.68
C GLY A 95 31.74 16.41 -0.99
N ASP A 96 32.45 17.34 -1.63
CA ASP A 96 32.65 18.69 -1.08
C ASP A 96 31.32 19.44 -0.94
N VAL A 97 31.22 20.24 0.12
CA VAL A 97 30.08 21.10 0.43
C VAL A 97 30.44 22.55 0.11
N ILE A 98 29.65 23.18 -0.75
CA ILE A 98 29.82 24.58 -1.16
C ILE A 98 28.65 25.39 -0.61
N GLN A 99 28.96 26.55 -0.04
CA GLN A 99 27.99 27.55 0.39
C GLN A 99 28.19 28.88 -0.33
N LEU A 100 27.10 29.47 -0.79
CA LEU A 100 27.04 30.77 -1.46
C LEU A 100 26.39 31.79 -0.52
N GLY A 101 27.13 32.83 -0.14
CA GLY A 101 26.69 33.83 0.83
C GLY A 101 27.03 33.48 2.28
N CYS A 102 26.83 34.45 3.17
CA CYS A 102 27.22 34.37 4.58
C CYS A 102 25.98 34.18 5.46
N GLU A 103 26.15 33.65 6.66
CA GLU A 103 25.08 33.53 7.64
C GLU A 103 24.85 34.87 8.34
N SER A 104 23.82 35.63 7.93
CA SER A 104 23.47 36.89 8.61
C SER A 104 22.57 36.60 9.83
N PHE A 105 23.00 37.02 11.02
CA PHE A 105 22.22 36.92 12.28
C PHE A 105 20.99 37.86 12.36
N SER A 106 20.57 38.45 11.24
CA SER A 106 19.47 39.44 11.21
C SER A 106 18.24 38.88 10.50
N MET A 107 17.29 38.42 11.34
CA MET A 107 15.91 37.97 11.08
C MET A 107 15.66 36.44 11.13
N PRO A 108 14.51 35.98 11.68
CA PRO A 108 14.29 34.58 12.04
C PRO A 108 13.61 33.73 10.96
N GLU A 109 13.27 34.27 9.77
CA GLU A 109 12.25 33.61 8.92
C GLU A 109 12.70 33.02 7.56
N LYS A 110 13.92 33.27 7.05
CA LYS A 110 14.48 32.53 5.88
C LYS A 110 16.02 32.58 5.87
N PHE A 111 16.70 31.44 5.67
CA PHE A 111 18.16 31.37 5.49
C PHE A 111 18.58 32.13 4.24
N LYS A 112 19.54 33.06 4.33
CA LYS A 112 19.90 33.96 3.23
C LYS A 112 21.01 33.45 2.30
N PHE A 113 21.54 32.27 2.58
CA PHE A 113 22.61 31.60 1.83
C PHE A 113 22.12 30.29 1.22
N ILE A 114 22.85 29.79 0.22
CA ILE A 114 22.62 28.48 -0.39
C ILE A 114 23.75 27.54 0.03
N THR A 115 23.44 26.31 0.39
CA THR A 115 24.46 25.26 0.66
C THR A 115 24.14 24.01 -0.15
N PHE A 116 25.15 23.39 -0.76
CA PHE A 116 25.00 22.14 -1.52
C PHE A 116 26.28 21.31 -1.55
N SER A 117 26.14 19.99 -1.59
CA SER A 117 27.22 19.06 -1.91
C SER A 117 27.35 18.86 -3.42
N VAL A 118 28.54 18.49 -3.90
CA VAL A 118 28.78 18.23 -5.32
C VAL A 118 29.12 16.78 -5.61
N LYS A 119 28.61 16.25 -6.73
CA LYS A 119 29.07 15.01 -7.36
C LYS A 119 29.51 15.30 -8.78
N LEU A 120 30.75 14.96 -9.08
CA LEU A 120 31.45 15.37 -10.29
C LEU A 120 31.76 14.11 -11.12
N PHE A 121 31.48 14.18 -12.42
CA PHE A 121 31.68 13.10 -13.38
C PHE A 121 32.44 13.61 -14.59
N THR A 122 33.51 12.93 -14.96
CA THR A 122 34.25 13.14 -16.20
C THR A 122 33.63 12.32 -17.34
N SER A 123 33.98 12.61 -18.59
CA SER A 123 33.55 11.81 -19.74
C SER A 123 34.10 10.38 -19.74
N GLU A 124 35.10 10.09 -18.93
CA GLU A 124 35.72 8.76 -18.81
C GLU A 124 35.04 7.89 -17.74
N ASP A 125 34.18 8.48 -16.91
CA ASP A 125 33.43 7.74 -15.91
C ASP A 125 32.37 6.85 -16.58
N ALA A 126 32.37 5.56 -16.23
CA ALA A 126 31.41 4.59 -16.74
C ALA A 126 29.94 4.98 -16.50
N ASP A 127 29.70 5.85 -15.51
CA ASP A 127 28.37 6.33 -15.14
C ASP A 127 27.91 7.57 -15.93
N PHE A 128 28.79 8.26 -16.68
CA PHE A 128 28.44 9.47 -17.45
C PHE A 128 27.28 9.24 -18.44
N PHE A 129 27.35 8.17 -19.22
CA PHE A 129 26.31 7.83 -20.20
C PHE A 129 25.03 7.30 -19.53
N LYS A 130 25.14 6.66 -18.36
CA LYS A 130 23.98 6.24 -17.57
C LYS A 130 23.26 7.46 -17.01
N VAL A 131 23.97 8.49 -16.55
CA VAL A 131 23.41 9.76 -16.06
C VAL A 131 22.53 10.45 -17.10
N PHE A 132 22.99 10.50 -18.34
CA PHE A 132 22.24 11.17 -19.41
C PHE A 132 21.02 10.37 -19.88
N SER A 133 21.14 9.03 -19.95
CA SER A 133 20.06 8.15 -20.41
C SER A 133 18.97 7.95 -19.36
N HIS A 134 19.33 7.81 -18.09
CA HIS A 134 18.37 7.56 -17.01
C HIS A 134 17.58 8.82 -16.63
N LYS A 135 18.16 10.03 -16.72
CA LYS A 135 17.39 11.29 -16.63
C LYS A 135 16.28 11.43 -17.68
N LYS A 136 16.51 10.90 -18.89
CA LYS A 136 15.52 10.92 -19.97
C LYS A 136 14.36 9.94 -19.72
N LEU A 137 14.60 8.87 -18.96
CA LEU A 137 13.62 7.82 -18.68
C LEU A 137 12.82 8.06 -17.39
N TYR A 138 13.45 8.63 -16.36
CA TYR A 138 12.82 8.73 -15.04
C TYR A 138 12.49 10.15 -14.58
N GLY A 139 13.10 11.19 -15.17
CA GLY A 139 12.71 12.61 -15.07
C GLY A 139 12.70 13.18 -13.65
N THR A 140 11.75 12.72 -12.83
CA THR A 140 11.47 13.12 -11.45
C THR A 140 11.60 11.94 -10.46
N PRO A 141 11.83 12.24 -9.16
CA PRO A 141 12.00 11.21 -8.12
C PRO A 141 10.72 10.39 -7.84
N LEU A 142 9.55 10.86 -8.28
CA LEU A 142 8.26 10.18 -8.11
C LEU A 142 7.68 9.78 -9.47
N GLN A 143 7.50 8.47 -9.66
CA GLN A 143 6.98 7.92 -10.90
C GLN A 143 5.46 7.65 -10.82
N LEU A 144 4.73 7.91 -11.91
CA LEU A 144 3.30 7.58 -12.06
C LEU A 144 3.06 6.31 -12.90
N TYR A 145 4.14 5.58 -13.25
CA TYR A 145 4.14 4.31 -13.99
C TYR A 145 3.34 4.34 -15.31
N ARG A 146 3.40 5.47 -16.04
CA ARG A 146 2.68 5.67 -17.30
C ARG A 146 3.30 4.94 -18.49
N GLU A 147 4.59 4.65 -18.43
CA GLU A 147 5.33 3.92 -19.46
C GLU A 147 5.78 2.58 -18.90
N THR A 148 5.92 1.56 -19.76
CA THR A 148 6.40 0.23 -19.35
C THR A 148 7.93 0.21 -19.29
N PRO A 149 8.55 -0.58 -18.40
CA PRO A 149 10.00 -0.72 -18.35
C PRO A 149 10.54 -1.28 -19.67
N ASN A 150 11.56 -0.61 -20.23
CA ASN A 150 12.22 -1.00 -21.49
C ASN A 150 13.73 -1.24 -21.26
N PHE A 151 14.05 -2.05 -20.25
CA PHE A 151 15.41 -2.42 -19.91
C PHE A 151 15.46 -3.88 -19.47
N GLU A 152 16.65 -4.48 -19.55
CA GLU A 152 16.90 -5.84 -19.10
C GLU A 152 17.42 -5.85 -17.66
N CYS A 153 17.03 -6.86 -16.88
CA CYS A 153 17.57 -7.08 -15.53
C CYS A 153 17.76 -8.58 -15.27
N SER A 154 18.62 -8.93 -14.32
CA SER A 154 18.75 -10.32 -13.88
C SER A 154 17.48 -10.79 -13.16
N LEU A 155 17.23 -12.10 -13.20
CA LEU A 155 16.11 -12.71 -12.48
C LEU A 155 16.21 -12.50 -10.96
N SER A 156 17.43 -12.50 -10.41
CA SER A 156 17.67 -12.25 -8.99
C SER A 156 17.26 -10.84 -8.57
N ILE A 157 17.59 -9.83 -9.38
CA ILE A 157 17.17 -8.44 -9.14
C ILE A 157 15.65 -8.35 -9.24
N LEU A 158 15.05 -8.93 -10.29
CA LEU A 158 13.60 -8.93 -10.47
C LEU A 158 12.88 -9.50 -9.23
N HIS A 159 13.26 -10.69 -8.78
CA HIS A 159 12.65 -11.34 -7.62
C HIS A 159 12.83 -10.51 -6.36
N LYS A 160 14.05 -10.03 -6.08
CA LYS A 160 14.34 -9.21 -4.91
C LYS A 160 13.49 -7.93 -4.90
N SER A 161 13.46 -7.20 -6.02
CA SER A 161 12.71 -5.94 -6.14
C SER A 161 11.21 -6.15 -5.96
N VAL A 162 10.65 -7.22 -6.54
CA VAL A 162 9.23 -7.55 -6.40
C VAL A 162 8.88 -7.92 -4.95
N ILE A 163 9.68 -8.77 -4.31
CA ILE A 163 9.47 -9.18 -2.91
C ILE A 163 9.58 -7.97 -1.98
N ASN A 164 10.61 -7.14 -2.16
CA ASN A 164 10.80 -5.94 -1.34
C ASN A 164 9.61 -4.98 -1.46
N ARG A 165 9.12 -4.73 -2.69
CA ARG A 165 7.93 -3.91 -2.90
C ARG A 165 6.71 -4.55 -2.23
N PHE A 166 6.53 -5.85 -2.44
CA PHE A 166 5.40 -6.60 -1.90
C PHE A 166 5.33 -6.53 -0.37
N GLU A 167 6.45 -6.76 0.33
CA GLU A 167 6.54 -6.64 1.79
C GLU A 167 6.28 -5.19 2.26
N ALA A 168 6.77 -4.18 1.53
CA ALA A 168 6.47 -2.79 1.84
C ALA A 168 4.96 -2.49 1.73
N LEU A 169 4.30 -3.00 0.69
CA LEU A 169 2.84 -2.87 0.54
C LEU A 169 2.09 -3.63 1.65
N ARG A 170 2.62 -4.76 2.16
CA ARG A 170 2.04 -5.47 3.31
C ARG A 170 2.08 -4.66 4.59
N ILE A 171 3.19 -3.96 4.86
CA ILE A 171 3.33 -3.07 6.02
C ILE A 171 2.34 -1.91 5.92
N LEU A 172 2.20 -1.31 4.73
CA LEU A 172 1.22 -0.23 4.50
C LEU A 172 -0.23 -0.68 4.74
N ASP A 173 -0.53 -1.96 4.52
CA ASP A 173 -1.86 -2.51 4.71
C ASP A 173 -2.30 -2.57 6.18
N GLU A 174 -1.38 -2.77 7.12
CA GLU A 174 -1.66 -2.86 8.55
C GLU A 174 -2.31 -1.59 9.13
N ILE A 175 -2.18 -0.47 8.42
CA ILE A 175 -2.76 0.83 8.78
C ILE A 175 -4.27 0.89 8.52
N GLY A 176 -4.81 -0.05 7.74
CA GLY A 176 -6.22 -0.09 7.33
C GLY A 176 -6.52 0.76 6.09
N ASN A 177 -7.75 1.24 5.94
CA ASN A 177 -8.22 1.83 4.66
C ASN A 177 -7.84 3.30 4.45
N THR A 178 -7.16 3.94 5.40
CA THR A 178 -6.81 5.36 5.31
C THR A 178 -5.67 5.55 4.31
N ILE A 179 -5.91 6.36 3.27
CA ILE A 179 -4.90 6.68 2.24
C ILE A 179 -3.93 7.76 2.72
N LEU A 180 -4.46 8.81 3.36
CA LEU A 180 -3.65 9.91 3.88
C LEU A 180 -3.10 9.51 5.25
N LEU A 181 -1.79 9.31 5.31
CA LEU A 181 -1.10 8.86 6.51
C LEU A 181 -0.82 10.05 7.43
N THR A 182 -1.06 9.86 8.73
CA THR A 182 -0.65 10.81 9.78
C THR A 182 0.86 10.69 10.05
N GLU A 183 1.47 11.69 10.68
CA GLU A 183 2.90 11.65 11.04
C GLU A 183 3.24 10.43 11.89
N LYS A 184 2.41 10.10 12.89
CA LYS A 184 2.58 8.90 13.73
C LYS A 184 2.60 7.61 12.89
N GLN A 185 1.71 7.52 11.90
CA GLN A 185 1.66 6.37 10.98
C GLN A 185 2.90 6.32 10.08
N ILE A 186 3.35 7.47 9.57
CA ILE A 186 4.57 7.55 8.75
C ILE A 186 5.79 7.09 9.54
N HIS A 187 5.98 7.58 10.77
CA HIS A 187 7.08 7.14 11.63
C HIS A 187 7.04 5.63 11.89
N TRP A 188 5.86 5.09 12.18
CA TRP A 188 5.67 3.66 12.38
C TRP A 188 5.96 2.83 11.11
N ILE A 189 5.57 3.32 9.92
CA ILE A 189 5.92 2.65 8.66
C ILE A 189 7.43 2.60 8.48
N LEU A 190 8.11 3.74 8.65
CA LEU A 190 9.56 3.83 8.46
C LEU A 190 10.32 2.94 9.44
N SER A 191 9.85 2.82 10.69
CA SER A 191 10.45 1.90 11.66
C SER A 191 10.25 0.44 11.23
N LYS A 192 9.05 0.06 10.79
CA LYS A 192 8.76 -1.31 10.31
C LYS A 192 9.53 -1.67 9.05
N LEU A 193 9.66 -0.76 8.10
CA LEU A 193 10.50 -0.96 6.91
C LEU A 193 11.96 -1.21 7.30
N ARG A 194 12.46 -0.50 8.33
CA ARG A 194 13.83 -0.66 8.83
C ARG A 194 14.04 -1.99 9.54
N GLU A 195 13.11 -2.38 10.42
CA GLU A 195 13.10 -3.69 11.09
C GLU A 195 13.14 -4.85 10.09
N LYS A 196 12.43 -4.72 8.96
CA LYS A 196 12.39 -5.71 7.88
C LYS A 196 13.56 -5.63 6.90
N GLY A 197 14.51 -4.71 7.09
CA GLY A 197 15.68 -4.55 6.22
C GLY A 197 15.36 -4.03 4.81
N LEU A 198 14.21 -3.37 4.61
CA LEU A 198 13.75 -2.86 3.30
C LEU A 198 14.40 -1.51 2.96
N LEU A 199 15.74 -1.45 3.01
CA LEU A 199 16.52 -0.23 2.86
C LEU A 199 16.33 0.45 1.50
N ASP A 200 16.19 -0.33 0.42
CA ASP A 200 15.97 0.18 -0.94
C ASP A 200 14.65 0.99 -1.03
N ILE A 201 13.60 0.51 -0.37
CA ILE A 201 12.30 1.20 -0.30
C ILE A 201 12.42 2.48 0.53
N ILE A 202 13.14 2.44 1.65
CA ILE A 202 13.38 3.62 2.50
C ILE A 202 14.14 4.69 1.72
N LYS A 203 15.20 4.32 0.99
CA LYS A 203 15.98 5.26 0.17
C LYS A 203 15.14 5.92 -0.91
N LEU A 204 14.26 5.14 -1.56
CA LEU A 204 13.30 5.68 -2.54
C LEU A 204 12.27 6.63 -1.91
N VAL A 205 11.79 6.32 -0.69
CA VAL A 205 10.83 7.18 0.01
C VAL A 205 11.48 8.48 0.49
N LEU A 206 12.71 8.42 1.00
CA LEU A 206 13.39 9.55 1.62
C LEU A 206 14.31 10.34 0.66
N GLY A 207 14.55 9.86 -0.57
CA GLY A 207 15.48 10.52 -1.51
C GLY A 207 16.95 10.48 -1.08
N THR A 208 17.36 9.45 -0.33
CA THR A 208 18.68 9.36 0.31
C THR A 208 19.69 8.50 -0.45
N SER A 209 19.65 8.50 -1.79
CA SER A 209 20.63 7.79 -2.62
C SER A 209 22.05 8.36 -2.43
N ASN A 210 23.03 7.46 -2.27
CA ASN A 210 24.44 7.81 -2.06
C ASN A 210 25.16 8.03 -3.39
N SER A 211 24.69 7.44 -4.49
CA SER A 211 25.23 7.64 -5.84
C SER A 211 24.11 7.65 -6.89
N TYR A 212 24.41 8.21 -8.06
CA TYR A 212 23.48 8.17 -9.18
C TYR A 212 23.21 6.74 -9.66
N LEU A 213 24.26 5.92 -9.72
CA LEU A 213 24.10 4.51 -10.09
C LEU A 213 23.14 3.78 -9.14
N GLU A 214 23.25 4.07 -7.83
CA GLU A 214 22.32 3.54 -6.83
C GLU A 214 20.90 4.05 -7.08
N GLU A 215 20.71 5.36 -7.28
CA GLU A 215 19.41 5.95 -7.59
C GLU A 215 18.77 5.32 -8.83
N SER A 216 19.56 5.14 -9.89
CA SER A 216 19.12 4.50 -11.12
C SER A 216 18.69 3.06 -10.90
N ASN A 217 19.47 2.30 -10.12
CA ASN A 217 19.12 0.92 -9.79
C ASN A 217 17.85 0.84 -8.94
N LEU A 218 17.70 1.74 -7.97
CA LEU A 218 16.52 1.84 -7.12
C LEU A 218 15.27 2.17 -7.94
N GLN A 219 15.34 3.13 -8.85
CA GLN A 219 14.20 3.50 -9.71
C GLN A 219 13.86 2.41 -10.73
N ASN A 220 14.86 1.75 -11.33
CA ASN A 220 14.62 0.59 -12.19
C ASN A 220 13.93 -0.55 -11.41
N ALA A 221 14.42 -0.86 -10.21
CA ALA A 221 13.83 -1.85 -9.32
C ALA A 221 12.38 -1.48 -8.95
N ASP A 222 12.12 -0.22 -8.64
CA ASP A 222 10.79 0.30 -8.34
C ASP A 222 9.82 0.16 -9.52
N HIS A 223 10.28 0.57 -10.69
CA HIS A 223 9.51 0.57 -11.92
C HIS A 223 9.10 -0.85 -12.33
N ILE A 224 10.06 -1.78 -12.39
CA ILE A 224 9.77 -3.16 -12.80
C ILE A 224 8.91 -3.90 -11.77
N SER A 225 9.16 -3.68 -10.47
CA SER A 225 8.39 -4.35 -9.41
C SER A 225 6.92 -3.92 -9.41
N HIS A 226 6.61 -2.66 -9.72
CA HIS A 226 5.23 -2.21 -9.89
C HIS A 226 4.48 -2.97 -11.00
N PHE A 227 5.10 -3.12 -12.19
CA PHE A 227 4.46 -3.79 -13.32
C PHE A 227 4.34 -5.30 -13.10
N VAL A 228 5.34 -5.94 -12.50
CA VAL A 228 5.26 -7.38 -12.19
C VAL A 228 4.23 -7.66 -11.10
N LEU A 229 4.15 -6.85 -10.04
CA LEU A 229 3.05 -6.96 -9.07
C LEU A 229 1.69 -6.66 -9.69
N SER A 230 1.61 -5.77 -10.69
CA SER A 230 0.37 -5.55 -11.43
C SER A 230 -0.10 -6.82 -12.16
N ILE A 231 0.81 -7.60 -12.73
CA ILE A 231 0.50 -8.91 -13.34
C ILE A 231 -0.05 -9.87 -12.29
N ALA A 232 0.60 -9.98 -11.14
CA ALA A 232 0.15 -10.85 -10.04
C ALA A 232 -1.22 -10.43 -9.49
N CYS A 233 -1.43 -9.13 -9.28
CA CYS A 233 -2.61 -8.60 -8.60
C CYS A 233 -3.82 -8.37 -9.52
N CYS A 234 -3.68 -8.38 -10.85
CA CYS A 234 -4.80 -8.06 -11.76
C CYS A 234 -5.88 -9.15 -11.83
N ARG A 235 -5.57 -10.39 -11.43
CA ARG A 235 -6.43 -11.57 -11.63
C ARG A 235 -7.68 -11.53 -10.77
N ASN A 236 -7.50 -11.24 -9.49
CA ASN A 236 -8.54 -11.23 -8.47
C ASN A 236 -8.92 -9.79 -8.11
N TYR A 237 -10.23 -9.50 -8.05
CA TYR A 237 -10.73 -8.18 -7.63
C TYR A 237 -10.16 -7.72 -6.28
N VAL A 238 -10.00 -8.65 -5.34
CA VAL A 238 -9.48 -8.34 -4.00
C VAL A 238 -8.00 -7.97 -4.07
N MET A 239 -7.17 -8.70 -4.82
CA MET A 239 -5.76 -8.29 -5.03
C MET A 239 -5.67 -6.99 -5.78
N LYS A 240 -6.52 -6.81 -6.80
CA LYS A 240 -6.59 -5.57 -7.58
C LYS A 240 -6.88 -4.38 -6.68
N LYS A 241 -7.86 -4.53 -5.78
CA LYS A 241 -8.24 -3.48 -4.83
C LYS A 241 -7.15 -3.26 -3.79
N TRP A 242 -6.64 -4.33 -3.18
CA TRP A 242 -5.56 -4.26 -2.20
C TRP A 242 -4.34 -3.55 -2.77
N PHE A 243 -3.84 -4.01 -3.92
CA PHE A 243 -2.69 -3.44 -4.60
C PHE A 243 -2.92 -1.96 -4.90
N LEU A 244 -4.09 -1.62 -5.45
CA LEU A 244 -4.47 -0.23 -5.71
C LEU A 244 -4.48 0.63 -4.44
N ASP A 245 -5.01 0.12 -3.32
CA ASP A 245 -5.06 0.87 -2.06
C ASP A 245 -3.67 1.05 -1.43
N GLN A 246 -2.80 0.03 -1.49
CA GLN A 246 -1.44 0.15 -0.96
C GLN A 246 -0.53 1.01 -1.85
N GLU A 247 -0.64 0.91 -3.18
CA GLU A 247 0.08 1.76 -4.13
C GLU A 247 -0.26 3.24 -3.93
N LYS A 248 -1.52 3.56 -3.63
CA LYS A 248 -1.91 4.94 -3.27
C LYS A 248 -1.23 5.42 -1.99
N LYS A 249 -1.13 4.58 -0.96
CA LYS A 249 -0.44 4.93 0.28
C LYS A 249 1.06 5.11 0.07
N LEU A 250 1.68 4.24 -0.74
CA LEU A 250 3.09 4.35 -1.09
C LEU A 250 3.36 5.65 -1.87
N LEU A 251 2.50 5.98 -2.83
CA LEU A 251 2.54 7.24 -3.58
C LEU A 251 2.40 8.46 -2.65
N PHE A 252 1.43 8.42 -1.72
CA PHE A 252 1.25 9.46 -0.71
C PHE A 252 2.49 9.62 0.18
N LEU A 253 3.04 8.50 0.66
CA LEU A 253 4.23 8.48 1.49
C LEU A 253 5.41 9.15 0.78
N ARG A 254 5.65 8.80 -0.49
CA ARG A 254 6.69 9.45 -1.31
C ARG A 254 6.44 10.94 -1.48
N TRP A 255 5.22 11.32 -1.86
CA TRP A 255 4.85 12.74 -2.01
C TRP A 255 5.11 13.55 -0.74
N LYS A 256 4.89 12.97 0.44
CA LYS A 256 5.11 13.67 1.72
C LYS A 256 6.57 14.05 1.95
N PHE A 257 7.51 13.21 1.54
CA PHE A 257 8.94 13.45 1.69
C PHE A 257 9.53 14.28 0.55
N LEU A 258 8.75 14.62 -0.48
CA LEU A 258 9.20 15.57 -1.49
C LEU A 258 9.21 17.01 -0.96
N SER A 259 10.30 17.71 -1.27
CA SER A 259 10.47 19.15 -1.15
C SER A 259 9.46 19.92 -2.02
N LYS A 260 9.26 21.22 -1.73
CA LYS A 260 8.40 22.09 -2.54
C LYS A 260 8.86 22.19 -4.00
N PRO A 261 10.17 22.32 -4.32
CA PRO A 261 10.65 22.28 -5.70
C PRO A 261 10.29 20.98 -6.45
N GLU A 262 10.51 19.81 -5.84
CA GLU A 262 10.18 18.52 -6.46
C GLU A 262 8.68 18.38 -6.75
N LYS A 263 7.84 18.82 -5.80
CA LYS A 263 6.38 18.84 -5.98
C LYS A 263 5.98 19.73 -7.15
N ASN A 264 6.60 20.90 -7.29
CA ASN A 264 6.33 21.80 -8.41
C ASN A 264 6.78 21.19 -9.75
N GLU A 265 7.95 20.53 -9.80
CA GLU A 265 8.47 19.86 -10.99
C GLU A 265 7.51 18.75 -11.47
N ILE A 266 7.06 17.87 -10.56
CA ILE A 266 6.07 16.83 -10.85
C ILE A 266 4.75 17.42 -11.37
N VAL A 267 4.27 18.52 -10.77
CA VAL A 267 3.04 19.18 -11.24
C VAL A 267 3.25 19.75 -12.63
N SER A 268 4.40 20.38 -12.89
CA SER A 268 4.72 20.93 -14.20
C SER A 268 4.85 19.84 -15.27
N GLU A 269 5.46 18.71 -14.94
CA GLU A 269 5.70 17.60 -15.86
C GLU A 269 4.40 16.85 -16.17
N PHE A 270 3.73 16.32 -15.15
CA PHE A 270 2.58 15.43 -15.35
C PHE A 270 1.25 16.16 -15.49
N PHE A 271 1.17 17.41 -15.02
CA PHE A 271 -0.05 18.20 -14.95
C PHE A 271 0.11 19.60 -15.59
N SER A 272 0.99 19.72 -16.59
CA SER A 272 1.23 20.95 -17.38
C SER A 272 -0.02 21.65 -17.91
N LYS A 273 -1.12 20.91 -18.10
CA LYS A 273 -2.41 21.45 -18.56
C LYS A 273 -3.20 22.20 -17.48
N LEU A 274 -2.82 22.06 -16.20
CA LEU A 274 -3.46 22.79 -15.10
C LEU A 274 -3.07 24.26 -15.17
N LYS A 275 -4.08 25.13 -15.12
CA LYS A 275 -3.86 26.58 -15.12
C LYS A 275 -3.56 27.06 -13.71
N GLU A 276 -2.43 27.74 -13.54
CA GLU A 276 -2.15 28.50 -12.34
C GLU A 276 -3.13 29.67 -12.20
N VAL A 277 -3.58 29.93 -10.97
CA VAL A 277 -4.47 31.06 -10.66
C VAL A 277 -3.65 32.35 -10.65
N THR A 278 -4.09 33.35 -11.40
CA THR A 278 -3.40 34.64 -11.51
C THR A 278 -3.50 35.46 -10.22
N LYS A 279 -2.57 36.39 -10.00
CA LYS A 279 -2.59 37.29 -8.82
C LYS A 279 -3.90 38.08 -8.74
N HIS A 280 -4.40 38.59 -9.87
CA HIS A 280 -5.66 39.33 -9.95
C HIS A 280 -6.83 38.49 -9.45
N GLU A 281 -6.94 37.26 -9.96
CA GLU A 281 -8.02 36.37 -9.58
C GLU A 281 -7.94 35.93 -8.11
N LYS A 282 -6.74 35.73 -7.56
CA LYS A 282 -6.57 35.46 -6.12
C LYS A 282 -7.11 36.59 -5.25
N MET A 283 -6.86 37.85 -5.62
CA MET A 283 -7.36 39.02 -4.87
C MET A 283 -8.89 39.14 -4.90
N GLU A 284 -9.51 38.84 -6.04
CA GLU A 284 -10.98 38.83 -6.14
C GLU A 284 -11.58 37.71 -5.27
N VAL A 285 -10.98 36.53 -5.32
CA VAL A 285 -11.48 35.34 -4.66
C VAL A 285 -11.20 35.35 -3.15
N SER A 286 -10.08 35.93 -2.69
CA SER A 286 -9.74 35.99 -1.27
C SER A 286 -10.87 36.62 -0.45
N ASN A 287 -11.53 37.64 -0.99
CA ASN A 287 -12.63 38.36 -0.33
C ASN A 287 -13.92 37.53 -0.19
N THR A 288 -14.11 36.52 -1.02
CA THR A 288 -15.33 35.68 -1.05
C THR A 288 -15.10 34.25 -0.56
N SER A 289 -13.84 33.89 -0.30
CA SER A 289 -13.43 32.53 0.05
C SER A 289 -13.44 32.21 1.54
N ASN A 290 -13.82 33.17 2.41
CA ASN A 290 -13.77 33.03 3.88
C ASN A 290 -12.42 32.49 4.41
N GLY A 291 -11.31 32.95 3.81
CA GLY A 291 -9.96 32.55 4.22
C GLY A 291 -9.44 31.24 3.60
N LEU A 292 -10.22 30.56 2.74
CA LEU A 292 -9.77 29.35 2.05
C LEU A 292 -8.77 29.63 0.92
N VAL A 293 -8.78 30.85 0.36
CA VAL A 293 -7.84 31.30 -0.66
C VAL A 293 -7.02 32.46 -0.12
N VAL A 294 -5.71 32.24 0.03
CA VAL A 294 -4.77 33.22 0.58
C VAL A 294 -3.86 33.76 -0.51
N SER A 295 -3.69 35.08 -0.59
CA SER A 295 -2.93 35.74 -1.67
C SER A 295 -1.46 35.31 -1.77
N SER A 296 -0.84 34.92 -0.66
CA SER A 296 0.56 34.46 -0.60
C SER A 296 0.77 33.02 -1.08
N VAL A 297 -0.31 32.24 -1.28
CA VAL A 297 -0.23 30.82 -1.64
C VAL A 297 -0.42 30.62 -3.14
N LYS A 298 0.31 29.68 -3.72
CA LYS A 298 0.16 29.25 -5.12
C LYS A 298 -1.04 28.30 -5.24
N TYR A 299 -1.94 28.58 -6.19
CA TYR A 299 -3.12 27.76 -6.45
C TYR A 299 -3.21 27.37 -7.93
N TYR A 300 -3.76 26.19 -8.17
CA TYR A 300 -4.05 25.66 -9.49
C TYR A 300 -5.55 25.44 -9.64
N LYS A 301 -6.09 25.72 -10.83
CA LYS A 301 -7.50 25.45 -11.16
C LYS A 301 -7.66 24.00 -11.54
N VAL A 302 -8.50 23.28 -10.79
CA VAL A 302 -8.80 21.87 -11.04
C VAL A 302 -10.30 21.68 -11.09
N PHE A 303 -10.80 20.99 -12.13
CA PHE A 303 -12.23 20.72 -12.24
C PHE A 303 -12.71 19.83 -11.09
N PHE A 304 -13.88 20.14 -10.54
CA PHE A 304 -14.37 19.60 -9.28
C PHE A 304 -14.40 18.05 -9.22
N THR A 305 -14.64 17.38 -10.36
CA THR A 305 -14.67 15.91 -10.45
C THR A 305 -13.33 15.25 -10.10
N ASN A 306 -12.23 16.00 -10.14
CA ASN A 306 -10.90 15.48 -9.85
C ASN A 306 -10.51 15.64 -8.37
N VAL A 307 -11.26 16.41 -7.59
CA VAL A 307 -10.99 16.71 -6.17
C VAL A 307 -12.18 16.43 -5.26
N SER A 308 -12.97 15.41 -5.59
CA SER A 308 -14.21 15.07 -4.88
C SER A 308 -14.03 14.85 -3.36
N VAL A 309 -12.86 14.37 -2.93
CA VAL A 309 -12.54 14.15 -1.51
C VAL A 309 -12.46 15.47 -0.74
N LEU A 310 -11.77 16.47 -1.29
CA LEU A 310 -11.64 17.79 -0.68
C LEU A 310 -12.99 18.52 -0.61
N MET A 311 -13.82 18.35 -1.65
CA MET A 311 -15.17 18.89 -1.68
C MET A 311 -16.08 18.27 -0.61
N ALA A 312 -16.04 16.94 -0.45
CA ALA A 312 -16.86 16.25 0.53
C ALA A 312 -16.61 16.74 1.97
N ASN A 313 -15.35 17.12 2.25
CA ASN A 313 -14.94 17.65 3.54
C ASN A 313 -15.11 19.18 3.66
N ARG A 314 -15.55 19.87 2.60
CA ARG A 314 -15.74 21.34 2.54
C ARG A 314 -14.48 22.14 2.90
N VAL A 315 -13.31 21.63 2.53
CA VAL A 315 -12.00 22.26 2.82
C VAL A 315 -11.40 22.98 1.63
N ILE A 316 -12.14 23.12 0.53
CA ILE A 316 -11.64 23.74 -0.71
C ILE A 316 -12.66 24.74 -1.27
N TYR A 317 -12.15 25.87 -1.78
CA TYR A 317 -12.98 26.87 -2.47
C TYR A 317 -13.29 26.44 -3.91
N MET A 318 -14.53 26.68 -4.33
CA MET A 318 -15.02 26.39 -5.67
C MET A 318 -15.70 27.62 -6.27
N LYS A 319 -15.40 27.89 -7.56
CA LYS A 319 -16.08 28.90 -8.38
C LYS A 319 -16.18 28.39 -9.82
N ASP A 320 -17.36 28.51 -10.42
CA ASP A 320 -17.64 28.11 -11.82
C ASP A 320 -17.19 26.69 -12.18
N GLY A 321 -17.41 25.73 -11.25
CA GLY A 321 -17.00 24.33 -11.41
C GLY A 321 -15.51 24.05 -11.25
N ASN A 322 -14.70 25.08 -11.00
CA ASN A 322 -13.27 24.97 -10.73
C ASN A 322 -12.99 25.08 -9.24
N CYS A 323 -12.15 24.18 -8.73
CA CYS A 323 -11.62 24.21 -7.39
C CYS A 323 -10.21 24.80 -7.39
N TYR A 324 -9.89 25.56 -6.34
CA TYR A 324 -8.61 26.23 -6.17
C TYR A 324 -7.74 25.36 -5.27
N VAL A 325 -6.83 24.60 -5.88
CA VAL A 325 -6.03 23.57 -5.20
C VAL A 325 -4.64 24.12 -4.93
N SER A 326 -4.20 24.09 -3.67
CA SER A 326 -2.83 24.47 -3.27
C SER A 326 -1.81 23.39 -3.67
N LEU A 327 -0.51 23.69 -3.55
CA LEU A 327 0.51 22.66 -3.76
C LEU A 327 0.39 21.51 -2.74
N ASP A 328 0.00 21.81 -1.50
CA ASP A 328 -0.15 20.81 -0.44
C ASP A 328 -1.33 19.87 -0.69
N ASP A 329 -2.42 20.40 -1.24
CA ASP A 329 -3.63 19.64 -1.59
C ASP A 329 -3.51 18.89 -2.93
N MET A 330 -2.48 19.18 -3.72
CA MET A 330 -2.28 18.60 -5.04
C MET A 330 -2.19 17.06 -5.01
N ILE A 331 -1.76 16.49 -3.88
CA ILE A 331 -1.73 15.04 -3.68
C ILE A 331 -3.10 14.37 -3.94
N HIS A 332 -4.21 15.05 -3.67
CA HIS A 332 -5.54 14.51 -3.95
C HIS A 332 -5.81 14.37 -5.45
N VAL A 333 -5.34 15.34 -6.24
CA VAL A 333 -5.44 15.32 -7.71
C VAL A 333 -4.58 14.21 -8.26
N ILE A 334 -3.33 14.09 -7.77
CA ILE A 334 -2.36 13.09 -8.20
C ILE A 334 -2.86 11.68 -7.89
N VAL A 335 -3.32 11.43 -6.66
CA VAL A 335 -3.89 10.13 -6.25
C VAL A 335 -5.13 9.78 -7.09
N SER A 336 -5.98 10.77 -7.42
CA SER A 336 -7.15 10.57 -8.26
C SER A 336 -6.79 10.16 -9.69
N ASP A 337 -5.84 10.89 -10.32
CA ASP A 337 -5.32 10.58 -11.65
C ASP A 337 -4.63 9.21 -11.70
N PHE A 338 -3.70 8.98 -10.76
CA PHE A 338 -3.00 7.71 -10.60
C PHE A 338 -3.97 6.54 -10.44
N THR A 339 -5.01 6.70 -9.63
CA THR A 339 -6.04 5.66 -9.42
C THR A 339 -6.80 5.35 -10.72
N LYS A 340 -7.14 6.35 -11.52
CA LYS A 340 -7.83 6.14 -12.81
C LYS A 340 -6.92 5.38 -13.77
N TYR A 341 -5.67 5.83 -13.89
CA TYR A 341 -4.69 5.21 -14.76
C TYR A 341 -4.37 3.77 -14.34
N LEU A 342 -4.07 3.52 -13.07
CA LEU A 342 -3.74 2.19 -12.56
C LEU A 342 -4.91 1.21 -12.74
N LYS A 343 -6.16 1.63 -12.52
CA LYS A 343 -7.34 0.79 -12.77
C LYS A 343 -7.45 0.38 -14.23
N PHE A 344 -7.20 1.31 -15.14
CA PHE A 344 -7.22 1.10 -16.57
C PHE A 344 -6.09 0.14 -17.00
N ASN A 345 -4.86 0.39 -16.54
CA ASN A 345 -3.71 -0.46 -16.82
C ASN A 345 -3.92 -1.90 -16.33
N LEU A 346 -4.41 -2.10 -15.11
CA LEU A 346 -4.72 -3.43 -14.57
C LEU A 346 -5.77 -4.19 -15.39
N GLU A 347 -6.72 -3.51 -16.03
CA GLU A 347 -7.67 -4.16 -16.95
C GLU A 347 -7.01 -4.57 -18.27
N ILE A 348 -6.10 -3.75 -18.81
CA ILE A 348 -5.32 -4.10 -20.00
C ILE A 348 -4.43 -5.32 -19.73
N ILE A 349 -3.72 -5.31 -18.61
CA ILE A 349 -2.85 -6.43 -18.19
C ILE A 349 -3.68 -7.70 -18.05
N LYS A 350 -4.82 -7.62 -17.36
CA LYS A 350 -5.73 -8.77 -17.18
C LYS A 350 -6.19 -9.37 -18.52
N LYS A 351 -6.56 -8.53 -19.49
CA LYS A 351 -6.97 -9.01 -20.84
C LYS A 351 -5.84 -9.73 -21.58
N ASN A 352 -4.59 -9.32 -21.36
CA ASN A 352 -3.41 -9.85 -22.04
C ASN A 352 -2.66 -10.91 -21.23
N LEU A 353 -3.16 -11.31 -20.07
CA LEU A 353 -2.45 -12.19 -19.13
C LEU A 353 -2.04 -13.54 -19.73
N HIS A 354 -2.86 -14.09 -20.64
CA HIS A 354 -2.60 -15.36 -21.33
C HIS A 354 -1.26 -15.38 -22.09
N LYS A 355 -0.73 -14.22 -22.50
CA LYS A 355 0.54 -14.11 -23.22
C LYS A 355 1.76 -14.39 -22.34
N VAL A 356 1.63 -14.23 -21.02
CA VAL A 356 2.73 -14.31 -20.06
C VAL A 356 2.61 -15.56 -19.16
N TRP A 357 1.45 -16.23 -19.19
CA TRP A 357 1.12 -17.34 -18.29
C TRP A 357 2.01 -18.59 -18.45
N ASN A 358 2.66 -18.76 -19.60
CA ASN A 358 3.55 -19.90 -19.86
C ASN A 358 4.99 -19.64 -19.37
N ASP A 359 5.29 -18.44 -18.89
CA ASP A 359 6.63 -18.11 -18.39
C ASP A 359 6.74 -18.51 -16.92
N GLU A 360 7.55 -19.54 -16.62
CA GLU A 360 7.77 -20.02 -15.26
C GLU A 360 8.32 -18.95 -14.32
N ARG A 361 9.10 -17.99 -14.85
CA ARG A 361 9.72 -16.92 -14.04
C ARG A 361 8.63 -16.02 -13.47
N ILE A 362 7.70 -15.58 -14.31
CA ILE A 362 6.57 -14.76 -13.89
C ILE A 362 5.58 -15.58 -13.05
N THR A 363 5.31 -16.82 -13.45
CA THR A 363 4.38 -17.70 -12.74
C THR A 363 4.86 -17.97 -11.30
N SER A 364 6.16 -18.15 -11.08
CA SER A 364 6.74 -18.33 -9.75
C SER A 364 6.49 -17.12 -8.84
N ILE A 365 6.60 -15.90 -9.38
CA ILE A 365 6.33 -14.67 -8.65
C ILE A 365 4.83 -14.53 -8.36
N VAL A 366 3.97 -14.83 -9.33
CA VAL A 366 2.51 -14.79 -9.14
C VAL A 366 2.10 -15.76 -8.02
N LEU A 367 2.59 -17.00 -8.05
CA LEU A 367 2.31 -18.02 -7.04
C LEU A 367 2.87 -17.62 -5.66
N TYR A 368 4.05 -17.01 -5.61
CA TYR A 368 4.62 -16.48 -4.37
C TYR A 368 3.73 -15.37 -3.79
N VAL A 369 3.33 -14.38 -4.59
CA VAL A 369 2.45 -13.29 -4.14
C VAL A 369 1.09 -13.85 -3.71
N GLU A 370 0.52 -14.80 -4.46
CA GLU A 370 -0.74 -15.46 -4.09
C GLU A 370 -0.63 -16.27 -2.78
N LYS A 371 0.54 -16.84 -2.47
CA LYS A 371 0.81 -17.58 -1.23
C LYS A 371 1.10 -16.67 -0.03
N GLU A 372 1.91 -15.63 -0.21
CA GLU A 372 2.43 -14.76 0.85
C GLU A 372 1.51 -13.58 1.15
N VAL A 373 0.70 -13.14 0.18
CA VAL A 373 -0.58 -12.52 0.53
C VAL A 373 -1.37 -13.65 1.16
N GLN A 374 -1.23 -13.83 2.47
CA GLN A 374 -2.17 -14.62 3.25
C GLN A 374 -3.53 -13.99 3.05
N PHE A 375 -4.20 -14.47 2.01
CA PHE A 375 -5.47 -13.96 1.53
C PHE A 375 -6.56 -14.19 2.57
N GLU A 376 -6.24 -14.96 3.60
CA GLU A 376 -6.98 -15.16 4.84
C GLU A 376 -7.24 -13.84 5.60
N ARG A 377 -6.47 -12.75 5.40
CA ARG A 377 -6.83 -11.43 5.96
C ARG A 377 -7.79 -10.61 5.10
N PHE A 378 -7.94 -10.94 3.82
CA PHE A 378 -8.75 -10.17 2.85
C PHE A 378 -10.00 -10.90 2.36
N LEU A 379 -10.02 -12.23 2.35
CA LEU A 379 -11.22 -13.03 2.07
C LEU A 379 -12.23 -12.97 3.23
N PHE A 380 -11.83 -12.31 4.31
CA PHE A 380 -12.05 -12.80 5.62
C PHE A 380 -11.62 -11.66 6.55
N GLY A 381 -12.53 -10.95 7.21
CA GLY A 381 -12.40 -11.04 8.66
C GLY A 381 -12.65 -12.49 9.09
N ARG A 382 -11.69 -13.42 8.90
CA ARG A 382 -11.84 -14.89 9.08
C ARG A 382 -10.56 -15.74 8.90
N SER A 383 -10.53 -16.83 9.64
CA SER A 383 -9.73 -18.07 9.55
C SER A 383 -8.61 -18.24 8.53
N ASN A 384 -7.51 -18.69 9.10
CA ASN A 384 -6.47 -19.57 8.55
C ASN A 384 -6.97 -20.96 8.09
N SER A 385 -8.03 -21.06 7.27
CA SER A 385 -8.43 -22.36 6.72
C SER A 385 -8.67 -22.31 5.21
N ASN A 386 -7.70 -22.84 4.47
CA ASN A 386 -7.73 -23.16 3.04
C ASN A 386 -8.76 -24.25 2.69
N SER A 387 -9.99 -24.15 3.19
CA SER A 387 -11.08 -25.07 2.88
C SER A 387 -12.31 -24.27 2.52
N SER A 388 -12.65 -24.21 1.22
CA SER A 388 -13.97 -23.77 0.79
C SER A 388 -15.02 -24.63 1.50
N VAL A 389 -15.77 -24.03 2.42
CA VAL A 389 -16.85 -24.73 3.13
C VAL A 389 -17.88 -25.18 2.11
N LEU A 390 -18.09 -26.49 2.01
CA LEU A 390 -19.11 -27.05 1.12
C LEU A 390 -20.48 -26.86 1.75
N LEU A 391 -21.48 -26.61 0.91
CA LEU A 391 -22.88 -26.43 1.33
C LEU A 391 -23.38 -27.55 2.26
N LYS A 392 -22.97 -28.79 1.98
CA LYS A 392 -23.36 -29.99 2.76
C LYS A 392 -22.76 -30.05 4.16
N GLU A 393 -21.72 -29.27 4.46
CA GLU A 393 -21.01 -29.31 5.73
C GLU A 393 -21.59 -28.33 6.76
N ILE A 394 -22.41 -27.36 6.32
CA ILE A 394 -22.95 -26.29 7.17
C ILE A 394 -23.73 -26.86 8.36
N ASP A 395 -24.55 -27.88 8.15
CA ASP A 395 -25.32 -28.50 9.24
C ASP A 395 -24.40 -29.11 10.31
N SER A 396 -23.35 -29.83 9.88
CA SER A 396 -22.36 -30.40 10.79
C SER A 396 -21.57 -29.31 11.52
N PHE A 397 -21.24 -28.22 10.84
CA PHE A 397 -20.54 -27.08 11.43
C PHE A 397 -21.40 -26.32 12.43
N ALA A 398 -22.70 -26.21 12.20
CA ALA A 398 -23.62 -25.56 13.12
C ALA A 398 -23.70 -26.27 14.49
N GLU A 399 -23.53 -27.58 14.49
CA GLU A 399 -23.53 -28.41 15.71
C GLU A 399 -22.16 -28.43 16.41
N GLN A 400 -21.08 -28.46 15.64
CA GLN A 400 -19.72 -28.68 16.17
C GLN A 400 -18.94 -27.39 16.43
N SER A 401 -19.15 -26.35 15.61
CA SER A 401 -18.18 -25.26 15.47
C SER A 401 -18.76 -23.86 15.44
N PHE A 402 -20.08 -23.71 15.33
CA PHE A 402 -20.68 -22.38 15.40
C PHE A 402 -20.75 -21.88 16.86
N PRO A 403 -20.49 -20.59 17.09
CA PRO A 403 -20.86 -19.97 18.36
C PRO A 403 -22.37 -19.95 18.51
N LEU A 404 -22.84 -19.88 19.77
CA LEU A 404 -24.27 -19.96 20.09
C LEU A 404 -25.15 -18.98 19.29
N CYS A 405 -24.65 -17.76 19.03
CA CYS A 405 -25.36 -16.75 18.23
C CYS A 405 -25.63 -17.18 16.77
N MET A 406 -24.74 -17.96 16.17
CA MET A 406 -24.89 -18.45 14.79
C MET A 406 -25.62 -19.78 14.74
N SER A 407 -25.43 -20.64 15.75
CA SER A 407 -26.21 -21.87 15.90
C SER A 407 -27.70 -21.59 16.05
N GLU A 408 -28.08 -20.52 16.78
CA GLU A 408 -29.49 -20.14 16.94
C GLU A 408 -30.13 -19.66 15.63
N LEU A 409 -29.39 -18.87 14.86
CA LEU A 409 -29.84 -18.41 13.54
C LEU A 409 -30.00 -19.59 12.58
N HIS A 410 -29.10 -20.57 12.63
CA HIS A 410 -29.22 -21.80 11.84
C HIS A 410 -30.44 -22.64 12.26
N TYR A 411 -30.64 -22.84 13.56
CA TYR A 411 -31.79 -23.56 14.10
C TYR A 411 -33.11 -22.95 13.67
N HIS A 412 -33.25 -21.62 13.77
CA HIS A 412 -34.46 -20.93 13.35
C HIS A 412 -34.66 -20.92 11.84
N LEU A 413 -33.59 -20.82 11.06
CA LEU A 413 -33.67 -20.98 9.61
C LEU A 413 -34.19 -22.37 9.24
N LYS A 414 -33.70 -23.43 9.88
CA LYS A 414 -34.10 -24.81 9.61
C LYS A 414 -35.55 -25.10 10.01
N THR A 415 -35.97 -24.63 11.19
CA THR A 415 -37.31 -24.88 11.73
C THR A 415 -38.37 -23.97 11.11
N LYS A 416 -38.07 -22.68 10.94
CA LYS A 416 -39.03 -21.69 10.42
C LYS A 416 -38.93 -21.47 8.93
N SER A 417 -37.92 -22.02 8.27
CA SER A 417 -37.68 -21.85 6.83
C SER A 417 -37.57 -20.39 6.39
N HIS A 418 -37.24 -19.48 7.32
CA HIS A 418 -37.13 -18.05 7.06
C HIS A 418 -36.32 -17.35 8.16
N LEU A 419 -35.65 -16.25 7.80
CA LEU A 419 -35.06 -15.30 8.73
C LEU A 419 -35.41 -13.86 8.32
N LYS A 420 -35.67 -13.00 9.31
CA LYS A 420 -35.84 -11.55 9.15
C LYS A 420 -34.53 -10.85 8.80
N ASN A 421 -34.60 -9.56 8.45
CA ASN A 421 -33.47 -8.83 7.86
C ASN A 421 -32.19 -8.86 8.72
N GLY A 422 -32.29 -8.58 10.02
CA GLY A 422 -31.15 -8.64 10.93
C GLY A 422 -30.50 -10.02 10.98
N GLY A 423 -31.31 -11.09 11.02
CA GLY A 423 -30.84 -12.48 10.99
C GLY A 423 -30.17 -12.86 9.68
N ARG A 424 -30.75 -12.46 8.53
CA ARG A 424 -30.14 -12.69 7.21
C ARG A 424 -28.80 -11.97 7.07
N PHE A 425 -28.68 -10.77 7.63
CA PHE A 425 -27.46 -9.99 7.57
C PHE A 425 -26.36 -10.58 8.46
N GLN A 426 -26.66 -10.83 9.74
CA GLN A 426 -25.72 -11.43 10.69
C GLN A 426 -25.26 -12.80 10.24
N TYR A 427 -26.21 -13.69 9.91
CA TYR A 427 -25.90 -15.06 9.53
C TYR A 427 -25.30 -15.15 8.13
N GLY A 428 -25.86 -14.43 7.16
CA GLY A 428 -25.35 -14.44 5.79
C GLY A 428 -23.92 -13.89 5.71
N LEU A 429 -23.64 -12.81 6.44
CA LEU A 429 -22.27 -12.32 6.53
C LEU A 429 -21.38 -13.28 7.29
N PHE A 430 -21.85 -14.04 8.29
CA PHE A 430 -21.11 -15.11 9.00
C PHE A 430 -20.92 -16.41 8.17
N LEU A 431 -21.75 -16.69 7.18
CA LEU A 431 -21.54 -17.79 6.25
C LEU A 431 -20.54 -17.42 5.15
N LYS A 432 -20.61 -16.18 4.64
CA LYS A 432 -19.79 -15.67 3.52
C LYS A 432 -18.29 -15.93 3.63
N GLY A 433 -17.79 -16.16 4.81
CA GLY A 433 -16.38 -16.29 5.03
C GLY A 433 -15.99 -17.17 6.20
N ILE A 434 -16.91 -17.95 6.78
CA ILE A 434 -16.40 -19.30 7.03
C ILE A 434 -15.99 -19.97 5.70
N GLY A 435 -16.45 -19.43 4.55
CA GLY A 435 -15.94 -19.73 3.22
C GLY A 435 -17.03 -19.99 2.19
N LEU A 436 -18.30 -19.76 2.53
CA LEU A 436 -19.41 -20.12 1.65
C LEU A 436 -19.43 -19.24 0.40
N SER A 437 -19.34 -19.85 -0.77
CA SER A 437 -19.35 -19.14 -2.06
C SER A 437 -20.70 -18.43 -2.30
N LEU A 438 -20.71 -17.45 -3.19
CA LEU A 438 -21.97 -16.78 -3.58
C LEU A 438 -22.98 -17.76 -4.19
N GLN A 439 -22.53 -18.68 -5.05
CA GLN A 439 -23.37 -19.70 -5.68
C GLN A 439 -23.99 -20.64 -4.63
N ASP A 440 -23.18 -21.08 -3.67
CA ASP A 440 -23.65 -21.93 -2.57
C ASP A 440 -24.56 -21.16 -1.63
N SER A 441 -24.31 -19.87 -1.38
CA SER A 441 -25.17 -19.02 -0.57
C SER A 441 -26.55 -18.84 -1.21
N LEU A 442 -26.62 -18.55 -2.51
CA LEU A 442 -27.89 -18.50 -3.25
C LEU A 442 -28.63 -19.84 -3.14
N THR A 443 -27.91 -20.96 -3.30
CA THR A 443 -28.49 -22.30 -3.19
C THR A 443 -28.98 -22.59 -1.78
N PHE A 444 -28.21 -22.23 -0.76
CA PHE A 444 -28.51 -22.38 0.67
C PHE A 444 -29.79 -21.64 1.04
N TRP A 445 -29.84 -20.33 0.78
CA TRP A 445 -31.01 -19.51 1.11
C TRP A 445 -32.24 -19.94 0.33
N ARG A 446 -32.08 -20.28 -0.97
CA ARG A 446 -33.16 -20.80 -1.80
C ARG A 446 -33.74 -22.08 -1.22
N HIS A 447 -32.90 -23.04 -0.83
CA HIS A 447 -33.35 -24.33 -0.28
C HIS A 447 -34.27 -24.15 0.93
N TYR A 448 -33.93 -23.24 1.86
CA TYR A 448 -34.75 -23.01 3.04
C TYR A 448 -35.98 -22.16 2.74
N PHE A 449 -35.84 -21.04 2.03
CA PHE A 449 -36.93 -20.07 1.87
C PHE A 449 -38.04 -20.60 0.97
N THR A 450 -37.69 -21.40 -0.05
CA THR A 450 -38.68 -21.97 -0.98
C THR A 450 -39.61 -23.01 -0.34
N LYS A 451 -39.37 -23.42 0.91
CA LYS A 451 -40.33 -24.21 1.69
C LYS A 451 -41.56 -23.41 2.11
N LYS A 452 -41.50 -22.07 2.08
CA LYS A 452 -42.58 -21.16 2.47
C LYS A 452 -42.99 -20.13 1.41
N MET A 453 -42.23 -20.00 0.33
CA MET A 453 -42.52 -19.08 -0.77
C MET A 453 -42.15 -19.71 -2.10
N SER A 454 -42.65 -19.18 -3.21
CA SER A 454 -42.28 -19.65 -4.54
C SER A 454 -40.83 -19.26 -4.89
N LEU A 455 -40.23 -19.95 -5.87
CA LEU A 455 -38.92 -19.59 -6.41
C LEU A 455 -38.90 -18.16 -6.96
N ILE A 456 -40.00 -17.73 -7.59
CA ILE A 456 -40.15 -16.40 -8.19
C ILE A 456 -40.14 -15.32 -7.09
N GLU A 457 -40.87 -15.52 -6.00
CA GLU A 457 -40.87 -14.62 -4.85
C GLU A 457 -39.49 -14.57 -4.18
N PHE A 458 -38.84 -15.73 -4.03
CA PHE A 458 -37.49 -15.79 -3.48
C PHE A 458 -36.51 -14.92 -4.29
N VAL A 459 -36.48 -15.13 -5.61
CA VAL A 459 -35.61 -14.38 -6.53
C VAL A 459 -35.90 -12.89 -6.47
N LYS A 460 -37.18 -12.50 -6.49
CA LYS A 460 -37.60 -11.10 -6.47
C LYS A 460 -37.17 -10.36 -5.19
N TYR A 461 -37.34 -10.99 -4.03
CA TYR A 461 -37.18 -10.30 -2.74
C TYR A 461 -35.82 -10.50 -2.08
N TYR A 462 -35.10 -11.58 -2.38
CA TYR A 462 -33.91 -11.97 -1.57
C TYR A 462 -32.60 -12.07 -2.36
N ASN A 463 -32.63 -12.29 -3.68
CA ASN A 463 -31.39 -12.33 -4.47
C ASN A 463 -30.60 -11.03 -4.35
N TYR A 464 -31.26 -9.88 -4.46
CA TYR A 464 -30.61 -8.58 -4.31
C TYR A 464 -29.86 -8.46 -2.99
N HIS A 465 -30.47 -8.89 -1.89
CA HIS A 465 -29.85 -8.88 -0.56
C HIS A 465 -28.61 -9.79 -0.52
N ILE A 466 -28.69 -11.02 -1.04
CA ILE A 466 -27.55 -11.95 -1.06
C ILE A 466 -26.41 -11.39 -1.91
N PHE A 467 -26.70 -10.87 -3.11
CA PHE A 467 -25.70 -10.19 -3.93
C PHE A 467 -25.08 -8.97 -3.25
N HIS A 468 -25.87 -8.24 -2.47
CA HIS A 468 -25.40 -7.10 -1.69
C HIS A 468 -24.44 -7.51 -0.57
N LEU A 469 -24.72 -8.61 0.15
CA LEU A 469 -23.79 -9.15 1.17
C LEU A 469 -22.43 -9.54 0.60
N TYR A 470 -22.41 -10.06 -0.63
CA TYR A 470 -21.20 -10.44 -1.36
C TYR A 470 -20.59 -9.29 -2.19
N GLY A 471 -21.15 -8.07 -2.11
CA GLY A 471 -20.61 -6.89 -2.78
C GLY A 471 -20.75 -6.88 -4.31
N VAL A 472 -21.64 -7.73 -4.88
CA VAL A 472 -21.85 -7.84 -6.34
C VAL A 472 -22.76 -6.74 -6.88
N ILE A 473 -23.69 -6.23 -6.06
CA ILE A 473 -24.71 -5.23 -6.45
C ILE A 473 -24.69 -4.03 -5.45
N GLY A 474 -25.15 -2.85 -5.88
CA GLY A 474 -25.23 -1.63 -5.06
C GLY A 474 -23.95 -0.79 -5.15
N LYS A 475 -23.50 -0.20 -4.03
CA LYS A 475 -22.20 0.54 -3.95
C LYS A 475 -20.96 -0.35 -4.11
N LYS A 476 -21.12 -1.65 -4.36
CA LYS A 476 -20.06 -2.67 -4.40
C LYS A 476 -19.17 -2.66 -3.15
N ALA A 477 -19.78 -2.35 -2.00
CA ALA A 477 -19.11 -2.38 -0.71
C ALA A 477 -18.98 -3.84 -0.26
N ASP A 478 -17.76 -4.25 0.06
CA ASP A 478 -17.50 -5.57 0.61
C ASP A 478 -17.84 -5.55 2.11
N TYR A 479 -19.05 -5.96 2.47
CA TYR A 479 -19.49 -5.99 3.86
C TYR A 479 -18.70 -7.05 4.64
N PRO A 480 -17.91 -6.66 5.66
CA PRO A 480 -17.22 -7.63 6.51
C PRO A 480 -18.23 -8.31 7.43
N PRO A 481 -17.98 -9.57 7.86
CA PRO A 481 -18.73 -10.18 8.95
C PRO A 481 -18.73 -9.30 10.20
N GLN A 482 -19.81 -9.43 10.97
CA GLN A 482 -20.05 -8.59 12.14
C GLN A 482 -19.22 -9.09 13.32
N SER A 483 -18.50 -8.17 13.97
CA SER A 483 -17.82 -8.42 15.24
C SER A 483 -18.81 -8.68 16.38
N CYS A 484 -18.35 -9.31 17.46
CA CYS A 484 -19.15 -9.50 18.67
C CYS A 484 -19.68 -8.16 19.19
N LYS A 485 -18.86 -7.11 19.16
CA LYS A 485 -19.29 -5.74 19.52
C LYS A 485 -20.49 -5.31 18.69
N LYS A 486 -20.44 -5.46 17.36
CA LYS A 486 -21.54 -5.06 16.48
C LYS A 486 -22.81 -5.88 16.69
N ILE A 487 -22.65 -7.19 16.95
CA ILE A 487 -23.77 -8.11 17.21
C ILE A 487 -24.45 -7.79 18.55
N MET A 488 -23.70 -7.39 19.56
CA MET A 488 -24.25 -7.02 20.87
C MET A 488 -25.02 -5.70 20.88
N GLU A 489 -24.85 -4.85 19.86
CA GLU A 489 -25.66 -3.63 19.67
C GLU A 489 -27.09 -3.94 19.17
N ALA A 490 -27.39 -5.19 18.81
CA ALA A 490 -28.70 -5.58 18.29
C ALA A 490 -29.79 -5.50 19.35
N MET A 491 -30.95 -4.99 18.96
CA MET A 491 -32.19 -4.98 19.75
C MET A 491 -33.29 -5.71 18.96
N PRO A 492 -33.27 -7.05 18.94
CA PRO A 492 -34.20 -7.84 18.13
C PRO A 492 -35.64 -7.68 18.62
N ALA A 493 -36.57 -7.47 17.68
CA ALA A 493 -38.00 -7.45 17.98
C ALA A 493 -38.58 -8.88 18.10
N PHE A 494 -39.86 -8.98 18.47
CA PHE A 494 -40.55 -10.28 18.48
C PHE A 494 -40.39 -11.00 17.13
N SER A 495 -40.04 -12.30 17.18
CA SER A 495 -39.70 -13.16 16.04
C SER A 495 -38.41 -12.80 15.26
N GLU A 496 -37.53 -12.00 15.85
CA GLU A 496 -36.16 -11.79 15.37
C GLU A 496 -35.15 -12.53 16.26
N TYR A 497 -34.22 -13.24 15.63
CA TYR A 497 -33.31 -14.17 16.31
C TYR A 497 -31.83 -13.77 16.21
N HIS A 498 -31.56 -12.53 15.80
CA HIS A 498 -30.22 -12.00 15.65
C HIS A 498 -29.77 -11.31 16.95
N GLY A 499 -28.47 -11.07 17.10
CA GLY A 499 -27.85 -10.58 18.33
C GLY A 499 -27.02 -11.66 19.04
N CYS A 500 -26.51 -11.30 20.22
CA CYS A 500 -25.73 -12.19 21.08
C CYS A 500 -26.66 -12.80 22.15
N PRO A 501 -26.88 -14.13 22.16
CA PRO A 501 -27.77 -14.78 23.13
C PRO A 501 -27.42 -14.47 24.59
N PHE A 502 -26.12 -14.38 24.92
CA PHE A 502 -25.64 -14.02 26.26
C PHE A 502 -25.88 -12.56 26.66
N LYS A 503 -26.41 -11.74 25.75
CA LYS A 503 -26.75 -10.33 26.01
C LYS A 503 -28.25 -10.05 25.95
N ILE A 504 -28.95 -10.68 25.01
CA ILE A 504 -30.36 -10.39 24.71
C ILE A 504 -31.35 -11.34 25.39
N SER A 505 -30.90 -12.53 25.79
CA SER A 505 -31.80 -13.54 26.39
C SER A 505 -31.93 -13.28 27.89
N ASP A 506 -33.13 -13.50 28.42
CA ASP A 506 -33.31 -13.64 29.86
C ASP A 506 -32.71 -14.95 30.39
N GLU A 507 -32.70 -15.07 31.71
CA GLU A 507 -32.08 -16.19 32.40
C GLU A 507 -32.74 -17.54 32.10
N GLU A 508 -34.07 -17.59 31.96
CA GLU A 508 -34.78 -18.84 31.68
C GLU A 508 -34.50 -19.31 30.25
N ASN A 509 -34.55 -18.39 29.30
CA ASN A 509 -34.28 -18.68 27.90
C ASN A 509 -32.83 -19.11 27.68
N ILE A 510 -31.84 -18.44 28.29
CA ILE A 510 -30.44 -18.86 28.11
C ILE A 510 -30.17 -20.24 28.73
N LYS A 511 -30.79 -20.56 29.89
CA LYS A 511 -30.69 -21.91 30.50
C LYS A 511 -31.23 -22.97 29.54
N PHE A 512 -32.43 -22.72 28.98
CA PHE A 512 -33.03 -23.62 28.00
C PHE A 512 -32.16 -23.77 26.75
N LEU A 513 -31.62 -22.68 26.22
CA LEU A 513 -30.73 -22.71 25.05
C LEU A 513 -29.47 -23.53 25.31
N LEU A 514 -28.79 -23.30 26.43
CA LEU A 514 -27.57 -24.03 26.79
C LEU A 514 -27.84 -25.53 26.99
N ALA A 515 -28.94 -25.88 27.66
CA ALA A 515 -29.37 -27.27 27.84
C ALA A 515 -29.68 -27.96 26.51
N ARG A 516 -30.39 -27.28 25.57
CA ARG A 516 -30.64 -27.79 24.22
C ARG A 516 -29.35 -28.02 23.44
N HIS A 517 -28.32 -27.23 23.71
CA HIS A 517 -26.98 -27.43 23.17
C HIS A 517 -26.15 -28.47 23.93
N GLY A 518 -26.74 -29.21 24.86
CA GLY A 518 -26.12 -30.40 25.47
C GLY A 518 -25.19 -30.10 26.66
N LEU A 519 -25.34 -28.94 27.31
CA LEU A 519 -24.68 -28.66 28.58
C LEU A 519 -25.48 -29.30 29.72
N ASN A 520 -24.79 -29.83 30.73
CA ASN A 520 -25.44 -30.33 31.95
C ASN A 520 -25.82 -29.19 32.92
N ASP A 521 -26.62 -29.50 33.95
CA ASP A 521 -27.17 -28.47 34.85
C ASP A 521 -26.08 -27.64 35.57
N GLU A 522 -24.95 -28.24 35.93
CA GLU A 522 -23.85 -27.54 36.60
C GLU A 522 -23.10 -26.61 35.62
N GLU A 523 -22.83 -27.07 34.39
CA GLU A 523 -22.25 -26.27 33.31
C GLU A 523 -23.14 -25.09 32.92
N VAL A 524 -24.45 -25.30 32.87
CA VAL A 524 -25.45 -24.25 32.63
C VAL A 524 -25.39 -23.21 33.75
N LYS A 525 -25.47 -23.63 35.02
CA LYS A 525 -25.39 -22.72 36.17
C LYS A 525 -24.09 -21.90 36.15
N CYS A 526 -22.95 -22.54 35.88
CA CYS A 526 -21.65 -21.89 35.81
C CYS A 526 -21.60 -20.84 34.68
N THR A 527 -22.05 -21.19 33.48
CA THR A 527 -22.04 -20.28 32.32
C THR A 527 -22.98 -19.09 32.54
N VAL A 528 -24.15 -19.32 33.13
CA VAL A 528 -25.13 -18.27 33.47
C VAL A 528 -24.59 -17.34 34.57
N ALA A 529 -23.85 -17.87 35.54
CA ALA A 529 -23.21 -17.04 36.56
C ALA A 529 -22.16 -16.09 35.93
N ILE A 530 -21.34 -16.58 35.00
CA ILE A 530 -20.38 -15.74 34.25
C ILE A 530 -21.14 -14.70 33.41
N MET A 531 -22.22 -15.09 32.72
CA MET A 531 -23.04 -14.15 31.95
C MET A 531 -23.58 -12.98 32.80
N LYS A 532 -23.93 -13.23 34.07
CA LYS A 532 -24.47 -12.21 35.00
C LYS A 532 -23.39 -11.31 35.58
N ASN A 533 -22.26 -11.89 35.96
CA ASN A 533 -21.22 -11.20 36.75
C ASN A 533 -20.11 -10.60 35.87
N GLU A 534 -19.97 -11.07 34.63
CA GLU A 534 -18.88 -10.73 33.72
C GLU A 534 -19.40 -10.29 32.33
N THR A 535 -18.54 -10.32 31.31
CA THR A 535 -18.94 -9.94 29.94
C THR A 535 -19.59 -11.10 29.16
N PRO A 536 -20.53 -10.81 28.24
CA PRO A 536 -21.13 -11.82 27.36
C PRO A 536 -20.10 -12.65 26.56
N GLN A 537 -18.95 -12.06 26.23
CA GLN A 537 -17.85 -12.75 25.55
C GLN A 537 -17.18 -13.79 26.44
N LEU A 538 -17.04 -13.54 27.74
CA LEU A 538 -16.51 -14.52 28.69
C LEU A 538 -17.46 -15.71 28.86
N ALA A 539 -18.78 -15.46 28.88
CA ALA A 539 -19.77 -16.54 28.84
C ALA A 539 -19.68 -17.35 27.54
N CYS A 540 -19.45 -16.70 26.40
CA CYS A 540 -19.21 -17.37 25.12
C CYS A 540 -17.90 -18.18 25.11
N SER A 541 -16.84 -17.67 25.73
CA SER A 541 -15.58 -18.42 25.90
C SER A 541 -15.77 -19.63 26.82
N LYS A 542 -16.57 -19.50 27.89
CA LYS A 542 -16.91 -20.65 28.75
C LYS A 542 -17.70 -21.71 28.00
N TYR A 543 -18.67 -21.29 27.19
CA TYR A 543 -19.41 -22.19 26.30
C TYR A 543 -18.48 -22.91 25.32
N PHE A 544 -17.49 -22.21 24.74
CA PHE A 544 -16.47 -22.83 23.88
C PHE A 544 -15.69 -23.91 24.63
N GLU A 545 -15.20 -23.58 25.84
CA GLU A 545 -14.39 -24.46 26.67
C GLU A 545 -15.14 -25.76 26.98
N ILE A 546 -16.40 -25.66 27.41
CA ILE A 546 -17.25 -26.82 27.70
C ILE A 546 -17.44 -27.68 26.44
N LYS A 547 -17.72 -27.05 25.29
CA LYS A 547 -17.94 -27.76 24.03
C LYS A 547 -16.71 -28.48 23.49
N HIS A 548 -15.52 -27.92 23.69
CA HIS A 548 -14.29 -28.44 23.10
C HIS A 548 -13.40 -29.17 24.10
N GLY A 549 -13.70 -29.09 25.40
CA GLY A 549 -12.85 -29.61 26.48
C GLY A 549 -11.51 -28.88 26.60
N SER A 550 -11.41 -27.67 26.06
CA SER A 550 -10.18 -26.87 26.04
C SER A 550 -10.52 -25.38 25.97
N PRO A 551 -9.88 -24.54 26.81
CA PRO A 551 -10.14 -23.10 26.82
C PRO A 551 -9.54 -22.44 25.57
N LEU A 552 -10.11 -21.29 25.21
CA LEU A 552 -9.49 -20.40 24.22
C LEU A 552 -8.28 -19.70 24.81
N GLN A 553 -7.23 -19.50 24.01
CA GLN A 553 -6.04 -18.74 24.40
C GLN A 553 -6.34 -17.25 24.55
N GLU A 554 -7.27 -16.73 23.75
CA GLU A 554 -7.70 -15.33 23.76
C GLU A 554 -9.23 -15.21 23.85
N ILE A 555 -9.70 -14.07 24.37
CA ILE A 555 -11.14 -13.77 24.46
C ILE A 555 -11.74 -13.61 23.06
N VAL A 556 -12.94 -14.15 22.83
CA VAL A 556 -13.61 -14.07 21.53
C VAL A 556 -14.16 -12.67 21.26
N PHE A 557 -13.59 -12.00 20.26
CA PHE A 557 -14.12 -10.72 19.76
C PHE A 557 -14.88 -10.83 18.43
N HIS A 558 -14.89 -12.01 17.80
CA HIS A 558 -15.55 -12.23 16.52
C HIS A 558 -16.13 -13.66 16.39
N PRO A 559 -17.37 -13.83 15.88
CA PRO A 559 -17.97 -15.16 15.71
C PRO A 559 -17.20 -16.08 14.78
N ASN A 560 -16.56 -15.52 13.74
CA ASN A 560 -15.73 -16.34 12.87
C ASN A 560 -14.45 -16.79 13.55
N HIS A 561 -13.79 -15.96 14.36
CA HIS A 561 -12.63 -16.40 15.15
C HIS A 561 -12.97 -17.61 16.04
N TYR A 562 -14.15 -17.59 16.68
CA TYR A 562 -14.66 -18.76 17.42
C TYR A 562 -14.72 -20.02 16.53
N PHE A 563 -15.28 -19.89 15.32
CA PHE A 563 -15.40 -20.99 14.37
C PHE A 563 -14.03 -21.55 13.99
N ASP A 564 -13.07 -20.66 13.75
CA ASP A 564 -11.73 -20.99 13.27
C ASP A 564 -10.95 -21.78 14.32
N GLU A 565 -10.98 -21.31 15.57
CA GLU A 565 -10.40 -22.00 16.72
C GLU A 565 -11.08 -23.36 16.95
N SER A 566 -12.41 -23.42 16.84
CA SER A 566 -13.14 -24.68 16.92
C SER A 566 -12.69 -25.67 15.84
N ARG A 567 -12.59 -25.23 14.58
CA ARG A 567 -12.16 -26.09 13.46
C ARG A 567 -10.75 -26.60 13.65
N THR A 568 -9.85 -25.77 14.19
CA THR A 568 -8.48 -26.17 14.49
C THR A 568 -8.45 -27.32 15.51
N LEU A 569 -9.24 -27.22 16.58
CA LEU A 569 -9.34 -28.28 17.60
C LEU A 569 -10.06 -29.54 17.11
N VAL A 570 -11.13 -29.40 16.33
CA VAL A 570 -11.88 -30.56 15.80
C VAL A 570 -11.01 -31.32 14.79
N ASN A 571 -10.31 -30.61 13.90
CA ASN A 571 -9.45 -31.23 12.90
C ASN A 571 -8.21 -31.91 13.54
N SER A 572 -7.65 -31.35 14.62
CA SER A 572 -6.52 -31.97 15.33
C SER A 572 -6.93 -33.27 16.04
N LYS A 573 -8.11 -33.31 16.67
CA LYS A 573 -8.69 -34.55 17.25
C LYS A 573 -8.92 -35.63 16.19
N ILE A 574 -9.41 -35.26 15.00
CA ILE A 574 -9.62 -36.20 13.89
C ILE A 574 -8.29 -36.78 13.39
N LYS A 575 -7.24 -35.95 13.24
CA LYS A 575 -5.91 -36.40 12.83
C LYS A 575 -5.28 -37.36 13.85
N ASN A 576 -5.37 -37.06 15.15
CA ASN A 576 -4.82 -37.92 16.21
C ASN A 576 -5.53 -39.29 16.32
N ASN A 577 -6.84 -39.32 16.08
CA ASN A 577 -7.60 -40.58 16.04
C ASN A 577 -7.29 -41.43 14.79
N GLN A 578 -6.89 -40.81 13.67
CA GLN A 578 -6.49 -41.51 12.45
C GLN A 578 -5.06 -42.08 12.52
N SER A 579 -4.13 -41.39 13.20
CA SER A 579 -2.77 -41.90 13.44
C SER A 579 -2.76 -43.06 14.44
N GLN A 580 -3.61 -43.08 15.47
CA GLN A 580 -3.73 -44.23 16.39
C GLN A 580 -4.28 -45.50 15.71
N LYS A 581 -5.14 -45.39 14.69
CA LYS A 581 -5.65 -46.54 13.92
C LYS A 581 -4.65 -47.12 12.90
N LYS A 582 -3.59 -46.39 12.52
CA LYS A 582 -2.54 -46.89 11.61
C LYS A 582 -1.42 -47.65 12.33
N VAL A 583 -1.31 -47.53 13.66
CA VAL A 583 -0.26 -48.20 14.45
C VAL A 583 -0.66 -49.63 14.88
N SER A 584 -1.92 -50.05 14.70
CA SER A 584 -2.39 -51.38 15.12
C SER A 584 -2.31 -52.49 14.05
N ASN A 585 -1.81 -52.22 12.84
CA ASN A 585 -1.73 -53.21 11.75
C ASN A 585 -0.37 -53.19 11.05
N PHE A 586 0.70 -53.68 11.70
CA PHE A 586 1.86 -54.28 11.03
C PHE A 586 2.56 -55.26 11.99
N PRO A 587 2.87 -56.51 11.56
CA PRO A 587 3.57 -57.48 12.39
C PRO A 587 5.06 -57.12 12.48
N SER A 588 5.59 -57.19 13.69
CA SER A 588 6.97 -56.93 14.06
C SER A 588 7.95 -57.88 13.38
N LYS A 589 8.83 -57.33 12.54
CA LYS A 589 10.14 -57.94 12.22
C LYS A 589 11.23 -56.92 12.49
N GLN A 590 12.11 -57.28 13.43
CA GLN A 590 13.37 -56.62 13.75
C GLN A 590 14.23 -56.52 12.50
N TYR A 591 14.84 -55.36 12.24
CA TYR A 591 16.17 -55.29 11.61
C TYR A 591 16.94 -54.05 12.08
N GLU A 592 18.24 -54.30 12.26
CA GLU A 592 19.27 -53.48 12.88
C GLU A 592 19.70 -52.29 12.02
N ILE A 593 20.30 -51.34 12.72
CA ILE A 593 20.94 -50.12 12.21
C ILE A 593 22.20 -50.50 11.43
N PHE A 594 22.35 -49.97 10.21
CA PHE A 594 23.66 -49.79 9.59
C PHE A 594 23.80 -48.36 9.03
N ASN A 595 24.88 -47.71 9.48
CA ASN A 595 25.39 -46.44 9.01
C ASN A 595 26.28 -46.63 7.78
N THR A 596 26.43 -45.52 7.04
CA THR A 596 27.43 -45.17 6.01
C THR A 596 27.13 -45.54 4.55
N CYS A 597 27.18 -44.53 3.68
CA CYS A 597 28.02 -44.55 2.48
C CYS A 597 28.18 -43.13 1.89
N GLU A 598 29.43 -42.82 1.54
CA GLU A 598 29.92 -41.65 0.80
C GLU A 598 29.69 -41.82 -0.72
N CYS A 599 29.52 -40.70 -1.45
CA CYS A 599 30.12 -40.60 -2.79
C CYS A 599 30.26 -39.14 -3.27
N HIS A 600 31.49 -38.81 -3.64
CA HIS A 600 31.91 -37.70 -4.51
C HIS A 600 31.68 -38.06 -5.99
N ASN A 601 31.14 -37.14 -6.81
CA ASN A 601 31.78 -36.57 -8.01
C ASN A 601 30.81 -35.86 -8.97
N CYS A 602 31.20 -34.61 -9.33
CA CYS A 602 31.16 -33.98 -10.67
C CYS A 602 29.78 -33.69 -11.32
N ASN A 603 29.54 -32.64 -12.11
CA ASN A 603 30.34 -31.54 -12.62
C ASN A 603 29.41 -30.42 -13.16
N ASN A 604 29.99 -29.22 -13.29
CA ASN A 604 29.48 -28.08 -14.06
C ASN A 604 29.11 -28.44 -15.51
N ASP A 605 28.04 -27.81 -16.04
CA ASP A 605 27.97 -27.49 -17.46
C ASP A 605 27.26 -26.15 -17.70
N TYR A 606 28.03 -25.20 -18.25
CA TYR A 606 27.58 -23.92 -18.78
C TYR A 606 26.93 -24.14 -20.14
N TYR A 607 25.68 -23.72 -20.33
CA TYR A 607 25.09 -23.58 -21.66
C TYR A 607 24.73 -22.11 -21.91
N TYR A 608 25.57 -21.45 -22.74
CA TYR A 608 25.21 -20.22 -23.42
C TYR A 608 24.25 -20.56 -24.57
N PHE A 609 23.08 -19.92 -24.62
CA PHE A 609 22.26 -19.87 -25.83
C PHE A 609 21.89 -18.44 -26.22
N ARG A 610 22.29 -18.11 -27.46
CA ARG A 610 22.03 -16.90 -28.22
C ARG A 610 20.55 -16.87 -28.64
N ILE A 611 19.83 -15.80 -28.35
CA ILE A 611 18.53 -15.53 -28.99
C ILE A 611 18.67 -14.29 -29.86
N SER A 612 18.43 -14.47 -31.16
CA SER A 612 18.51 -13.45 -32.18
C SER A 612 17.38 -12.44 -32.06
N SER A 613 17.74 -11.16 -32.16
CA SER A 613 16.84 -10.06 -32.50
C SER A 613 16.14 -10.35 -33.84
N ARG A 614 14.80 -10.31 -33.89
CA ARG A 614 14.07 -9.94 -35.11
C ARG A 614 12.57 -9.76 -34.86
N TYR A 615 12.10 -8.58 -35.27
CA TYR A 615 10.73 -8.17 -35.56
C TYR A 615 9.78 -7.86 -34.40
N LEU A 616 9.63 -6.56 -34.13
CA LEU A 616 8.34 -5.90 -33.90
C LEU A 616 8.45 -4.40 -34.21
N HIS A 617 8.69 -4.09 -35.48
CA HIS A 617 8.16 -2.87 -36.09
C HIS A 617 6.91 -3.27 -36.88
N SER A 618 5.73 -2.84 -36.42
CA SER A 618 4.68 -2.28 -37.28
C SER A 618 3.40 -2.02 -36.48
N LYS A 619 2.98 -0.75 -36.55
CA LYS A 619 1.59 -0.25 -36.67
C LYS A 619 0.56 -0.72 -35.63
N LEU A 620 0.19 0.16 -34.70
CA LEU A 620 -0.86 1.19 -34.84
C LEU A 620 -0.90 2.09 -33.60
#